data_AF-A0A7C7Q4N2-F1
#
_entry.id   AF-A0A7C7Q4N2-F1
#
_cell.length_a   1.000
_cell.length_b   1.000
_cell.length_c   1.000
_cell.angle_alpha   90.00
_cell.angle_beta   90.00
_cell.angle_gamma   90.00
#
_symmetry.space_group_name_H-M   'P 1'
#
loop_
_entity.id
_entity.type
_entity.pdbx_description
1 polymer ?
#
loop_
_entity_poly.entity_id
_entity_poly.type
_entity_poly.pdbx_seq_one_letter_code
_entity_poly.pdbx_strand_id
1 'polypeptide(L)'
;MVTIVDLLYSALIIVIALAVAVLSWIVIKRYVSQIAAKTETKIDDIIISVVRFPLFISILLAGFNIAVRRLGILGEYLVYFDASFYAVWTVIAGYVVYKVIDYAVPTLAERAEIPKTPAEIIRKVLKWVIVAATLLVLL
;
A
#
# COMPACT_ATOMS: atom_id res chain seq x y z
N MET A 1 24.71 -15.49 18.47
CA MET A 1 24.01 -14.98 19.67
C MET A 1 23.58 -13.56 19.40
N VAL A 2 22.34 -13.19 19.75
CA VAL A 2 21.86 -11.81 19.66
C VAL A 2 22.56 -10.98 20.73
N THR A 3 23.14 -9.85 20.36
CA THR A 3 23.76 -8.95 21.33
C THR A 3 22.76 -7.89 21.81
N ILE A 4 23.02 -7.31 22.99
CA ILE A 4 22.25 -6.15 23.50
C ILE A 4 22.29 -5.00 22.47
N VAL A 5 23.40 -4.86 21.75
CA VAL A 5 23.58 -3.85 20.71
C VAL A 5 22.62 -4.10 19.53
N ASP A 6 22.41 -5.35 19.11
CA ASP A 6 21.46 -5.69 18.05
C ASP A 6 20.01 -5.41 18.45
N LEU A 7 19.67 -5.66 19.71
CA LEU A 7 18.36 -5.30 20.27
C LEU A 7 18.14 -3.78 20.26
N LEU A 8 19.14 -3.00 20.67
CA LEU A 8 19.08 -1.54 20.65
C LEU A 8 18.93 -0.98 19.22
N TYR A 9 19.69 -1.50 18.26
CA TYR A 9 19.55 -1.09 16.86
C TYR A 9 18.17 -1.44 16.29
N SER A 10 17.68 -2.64 16.57
CA SER A 10 16.36 -3.09 16.08
C SER A 10 15.23 -2.26 16.67
N ALA A 11 15.30 -1.93 17.97
CA ALA A 11 14.36 -1.02 18.62
C ALA A 11 14.42 0.39 17.99
N LEU A 12 15.63 0.91 17.74
CA LEU A 12 15.81 2.20 17.10
C LEU A 12 15.22 2.24 15.68
N ILE A 13 15.41 1.17 14.89
CA ILE A 13 14.82 1.05 13.55
C ILE A 13 13.29 1.11 13.61
N ILE A 14 12.66 0.41 14.57
CA ILE A 14 11.21 0.44 14.74
C ILE A 14 10.74 1.84 15.12
N VAL A 15 11.42 2.52 16.04
CA VAL A 15 11.08 3.89 16.45
C VAL A 15 11.20 4.85 15.25
N ILE A 16 12.27 4.74 14.46
CA ILE A 16 12.45 5.55 13.25
C ILE A 16 11.35 5.24 12.23
N ALA A 17 11.03 3.97 11.99
CA ALA A 17 10.00 3.58 11.05
C ALA A 17 8.61 4.10 11.47
N LEU A 18 8.28 4.05 12.77
CA LEU A 18 7.07 4.64 13.33
C LEU A 18 7.07 6.16 13.13
N ALA A 19 8.18 6.84 13.44
CA ALA A 19 8.30 8.28 13.26
C ALA A 19 8.12 8.68 11.79
N VAL A 20 8.75 7.96 10.86
CA VAL A 20 8.61 8.17 9.40
C VAL A 20 7.18 7.90 8.96
N ALA A 21 6.55 6.80 9.40
CA ALA A 21 5.17 6.47 9.04
C ALA A 21 4.19 7.56 9.50
N VAL A 22 4.32 8.03 10.74
CA VAL A 22 3.50 9.13 11.29
C VAL A 22 3.78 10.43 10.55
N LEU A 23 5.04 10.75 10.26
CA LEU A 23 5.41 11.94 9.50
C LEU A 23 4.81 11.90 8.10
N SER A 24 4.96 10.79 7.37
CA SER A 24 4.34 10.58 6.05
C SER A 24 2.82 10.72 6.13
N TRP A 25 2.19 10.17 7.16
CA TRP A 25 0.74 10.31 7.37
C TRP A 25 0.31 11.77 7.57
N ILE A 26 1.07 12.55 8.35
CA ILE A 26 0.82 13.98 8.59
C ILE A 26 1.07 14.80 7.32
N VAL A 27 2.17 14.52 6.60
CA VAL A 27 2.54 15.21 5.36
C VAL A 27 1.49 14.98 4.30
N ILE A 28 1.05 13.73 4.08
CA ILE A 28 -0.03 13.41 3.15
C ILE A 28 -1.33 14.08 3.60
N LYS A 29 -1.65 14.08 4.90
CA LYS A 29 -2.85 14.76 5.40
C LYS A 29 -2.82 16.26 5.12
N ARG A 30 -1.68 16.93 5.27
CA ARG A 30 -1.58 18.39 5.23
C ARG A 30 -1.29 18.93 3.83
N TYR A 31 -0.28 18.40 3.15
CA TYR A 31 0.17 18.95 1.88
C TYR A 31 -0.64 18.38 0.72
N VAL A 32 -0.88 17.07 0.74
CA VAL A 32 -1.50 16.39 -0.38
C VAL A 32 -3.00 16.69 -0.43
N SER A 33 -3.68 16.87 0.71
CA SER A 33 -5.06 17.39 0.74
C SER A 33 -5.18 18.86 0.29
N GLN A 34 -4.20 19.70 0.59
CA GLN A 34 -4.20 21.11 0.18
C GLN A 34 -3.90 21.27 -1.32
N ILE A 35 -3.10 20.38 -1.90
CA ILE A 35 -2.83 20.36 -3.34
C ILE A 35 -4.06 19.82 -4.08
N ALA A 36 -4.69 18.77 -3.57
CA ALA A 36 -5.90 18.20 -4.19
C ALA A 36 -7.11 19.15 -4.12
N ALA A 37 -7.23 19.92 -3.03
CA ALA A 37 -8.22 21.00 -2.93
C ALA A 37 -7.99 22.15 -3.92
N LYS A 38 -6.79 22.26 -4.52
CA LYS A 38 -6.46 23.27 -5.54
C LYS A 38 -6.62 22.73 -6.97
N THR A 39 -6.83 21.43 -7.14
CA THR A 39 -7.11 20.81 -8.44
C THR A 39 -8.61 20.57 -8.58
N GLU A 40 -9.22 20.94 -9.71
CA GLU A 40 -10.66 20.74 -9.97
C GLU A 40 -11.07 19.27 -10.12
N THR A 41 -10.11 18.35 -10.08
CA THR A 41 -10.27 16.94 -10.43
C THR A 41 -10.53 16.05 -9.21
N LYS A 42 -11.80 15.65 -9.03
CA LYS A 42 -12.27 14.67 -8.02
C LYS A 42 -11.46 13.35 -7.95
N ILE A 43 -10.72 13.01 -9.01
CA ILE A 43 -9.87 11.81 -9.09
C ILE A 43 -8.69 11.92 -8.11
N ASP A 44 -8.11 13.10 -7.95
CA ASP A 44 -6.88 13.28 -7.17
C ASP A 44 -7.16 13.07 -5.67
N ASP A 45 -8.25 13.66 -5.16
CA ASP A 45 -8.73 13.44 -3.79
C ASP A 45 -8.91 11.96 -3.46
N ILE A 46 -9.43 11.21 -4.44
CA ILE A 46 -9.70 9.79 -4.28
C ILE A 46 -8.40 8.99 -4.26
N ILE A 47 -7.47 9.23 -5.19
CA ILE A 47 -6.17 8.54 -5.23
C ILE A 47 -5.43 8.74 -3.91
N ILE A 48 -5.47 9.95 -3.36
CA ILE A 48 -4.82 10.28 -2.09
C ILE A 48 -5.45 9.49 -0.94
N SER A 49 -6.78 9.41 -0.91
CA SER A 49 -7.50 8.63 0.10
C SER A 49 -7.19 7.13 0.02
N VAL A 50 -6.99 6.61 -1.20
CA VAL A 50 -6.69 5.20 -1.47
C VAL A 50 -5.25 4.84 -1.12
N VAL A 51 -4.29 5.71 -1.41
CA VAL A 51 -2.85 5.43 -1.25
C VAL A 51 -2.38 5.63 0.19
N ARG A 52 -3.02 6.53 0.95
CA ARG A 52 -2.54 6.94 2.28
C ARG A 52 -2.39 5.79 3.28
N PHE A 53 -3.39 4.92 3.37
CA PHE A 53 -3.37 3.79 4.31
C PHE A 53 -2.40 2.67 3.89
N PRO A 54 -2.41 2.21 2.63
CA PRO A 54 -1.37 1.33 2.08
C PRO A 54 0.04 1.84 2.32
N LEU A 55 0.31 3.12 2.04
CA LEU A 55 1.64 3.71 2.21
C LEU A 55 2.08 3.73 3.68
N PHE A 56 1.17 4.02 4.61
CA PHE A 56 1.45 3.95 6.04
C PHE A 56 1.85 2.53 6.48
N ILE A 57 1.06 1.53 6.09
CA ILE A 57 1.36 0.11 6.40
C ILE A 57 2.68 -0.31 5.77
N SER A 58 2.92 0.06 4.52
CA SER A 58 4.14 -0.22 3.78
C SER A 58 5.41 0.25 4.51
N ILE A 59 5.39 1.46 5.08
CA ILE A 59 6.52 1.99 5.85
C ILE A 59 6.75 1.17 7.12
N LEU A 60 5.67 0.84 7.85
CA LEU A 60 5.77 0.03 9.07
C LEU A 60 6.29 -1.37 8.79
N LEU A 61 5.77 -2.03 7.75
CA LEU A 61 6.22 -3.34 7.32
C LEU A 61 7.68 -3.31 6.89
N ALA A 62 8.11 -2.31 6.12
CA ALA A 62 9.51 -2.17 5.74
C ALA A 62 10.43 -2.01 6.97
N GLY A 63 10.06 -1.16 7.92
CA GLY A 63 10.80 -1.00 9.17
C GLY A 63 10.87 -2.29 9.99
N PHE A 64 9.76 -3.00 10.08
CA PHE A 64 9.70 -4.31 10.76
C PHE A 64 10.59 -5.35 10.08
N ASN A 65 10.58 -5.40 8.74
CA ASN A 65 11.44 -6.31 7.97
C ASN A 65 12.93 -6.08 8.29
N ILE A 66 13.36 -4.82 8.27
CA ILE A 66 14.75 -4.43 8.53
C ILE A 66 15.14 -4.78 9.98
N ALA A 67 14.28 -4.45 10.95
CA ALA A 67 14.53 -4.74 12.36
C ALA A 67 14.64 -6.24 12.64
N VAL A 68 13.73 -7.04 12.09
CA VAL A 68 13.71 -8.50 12.30
C VAL A 68 14.93 -9.18 11.68
N ARG A 69 15.30 -8.80 10.45
CA ARG A 69 16.50 -9.35 9.80
C ARG A 69 17.78 -9.03 10.57
N ARG A 70 17.84 -7.88 11.23
CA ARG A 70 19.00 -7.47 12.03
C ARG A 70 19.22 -8.36 13.25
N LEU A 71 18.16 -8.83 13.89
CA LEU A 71 18.27 -9.69 15.07
C LEU A 71 18.86 -11.06 14.75
N GLY A 72 18.77 -11.54 13.50
CA GLY A 72 19.29 -12.85 13.10
C GLY A 72 18.62 -14.06 13.77
N ILE A 73 17.66 -13.83 14.67
CA ILE A 73 16.93 -14.86 15.43
C ILE A 73 16.13 -15.78 14.49
N LEU A 74 15.66 -15.21 13.38
CA LEU A 74 14.81 -15.93 12.44
C LEU A 74 15.61 -16.66 11.35
N GLY A 75 16.92 -16.89 11.48
CA GLY A 75 17.77 -17.43 10.40
C GLY A 75 17.13 -18.53 9.53
N GLU A 76 16.67 -19.62 10.15
CA GLU A 76 15.98 -20.72 9.45
C GLU A 76 14.54 -20.39 9.05
N TYR A 77 13.90 -19.47 9.76
CA TYR A 77 12.55 -18.98 9.50
C TYR A 77 12.49 -17.82 8.48
N LEU A 78 13.63 -17.30 8.02
CA LEU A 78 13.69 -16.15 7.10
C LEU A 78 12.98 -16.46 5.79
N VAL A 79 13.01 -17.71 5.32
CA VAL A 79 12.31 -18.12 4.11
C VAL A 79 10.79 -17.95 4.26
N TYR A 80 10.22 -18.42 5.39
CA TYR A 80 8.79 -18.26 5.68
C TYR A 80 8.42 -16.81 5.96
N PHE A 81 9.31 -16.06 6.63
CA PHE A 81 9.15 -14.63 6.85
C PHE A 81 9.09 -13.86 5.53
N ASP A 82 10.00 -14.14 4.60
CA ASP A 82 10.09 -13.48 3.30
C ASP A 82 8.89 -13.82 2.42
N ALA A 83 8.44 -15.07 2.43
CA ALA A 83 7.20 -15.48 1.77
C ALA A 83 5.97 -14.75 2.34
N SER A 84 5.87 -14.65 3.67
CA SER A 84 4.75 -13.91 4.31
C SER A 84 4.77 -12.42 3.97
N PHE A 85 5.96 -11.82 3.93
CA PHE A 85 6.16 -10.43 3.56
C PHE A 85 5.76 -10.19 2.10
N TYR A 86 6.23 -11.03 1.19
CA TYR A 86 5.86 -11.00 -0.22
C TYR A 86 4.35 -11.10 -0.40
N ALA A 87 3.70 -12.01 0.34
CA ALA A 87 2.26 -12.18 0.28
C ALA A 87 1.51 -10.91 0.73
N VAL A 88 1.91 -10.33 1.87
CA VAL A 88 1.30 -9.09 2.38
C VAL A 88 1.49 -7.94 1.39
N TRP A 89 2.69 -7.76 0.83
CA TRP A 89 2.97 -6.73 -0.17
C TRP A 89 2.14 -6.90 -1.44
N THR A 90 1.99 -8.13 -1.92
CA THR A 90 1.18 -8.47 -3.09
C THR A 90 -0.29 -8.12 -2.85
N VAL A 91 -0.82 -8.46 -1.68
CA VAL A 91 -2.20 -8.11 -1.30
C VAL A 91 -2.40 -6.59 -1.20
N ILE A 92 -1.46 -5.86 -0.59
CA ILE A 92 -1.51 -4.39 -0.50
C ILE A 92 -1.52 -3.78 -1.90
N ALA A 93 -0.63 -4.23 -2.80
CA ALA A 93 -0.57 -3.75 -4.17
C ALA A 93 -1.87 -4.05 -4.93
N GLY A 94 -2.38 -5.28 -4.84
CA GLY A 94 -3.66 -5.68 -5.45
C GLY A 94 -4.83 -4.83 -4.94
N TYR A 95 -4.88 -4.56 -3.63
CA TYR A 95 -5.90 -3.70 -3.02
C TYR A 95 -5.83 -2.25 -3.54
N VAL A 96 -4.63 -1.68 -3.66
CA VAL A 96 -4.44 -0.34 -4.22
C VAL A 96 -4.96 -0.28 -5.65
N VAL A 97 -4.56 -1.22 -6.51
CA VAL A 97 -4.99 -1.25 -7.91
C VAL A 97 -6.50 -1.46 -8.02
N TYR A 98 -7.07 -2.37 -7.21
CA TYR A 98 -8.50 -2.59 -7.14
C TYR A 98 -9.27 -1.30 -6.82
N LYS A 99 -8.80 -0.55 -5.81
CA LYS A 99 -9.40 0.71 -5.42
C LYS A 99 -9.25 1.77 -6.50
N VAL A 100 -8.08 1.87 -7.12
CA VAL A 100 -7.86 2.80 -8.25
C VAL A 100 -8.85 2.50 -9.38
N ILE A 101 -9.06 1.25 -9.76
CA ILE A 101 -10.04 0.87 -10.79
C ILE A 101 -11.47 1.25 -10.38
N ASP A 102 -11.84 1.00 -9.12
CA ASP A 102 -13.18 1.25 -8.59
C ASP A 102 -13.61 2.71 -8.74
N TYR A 103 -12.63 3.61 -8.65
CA TYR A 103 -12.85 5.06 -8.76
C TYR A 103 -12.50 5.64 -10.13
N ALA A 104 -11.40 5.21 -10.75
CA ALA A 104 -10.95 5.76 -12.02
C ALA A 104 -11.89 5.40 -13.18
N VAL A 105 -12.40 4.16 -13.24
CA VAL A 105 -13.24 3.72 -14.38
C VAL A 105 -14.54 4.53 -14.48
N PRO A 106 -15.33 4.71 -13.40
CA PRO A 106 -16.51 5.56 -13.46
C PRO A 106 -16.20 7.01 -13.83
N THR A 107 -15.14 7.60 -13.27
CA THR A 107 -14.81 9.01 -13.55
C THR A 107 -14.32 9.22 -14.98
N LEU A 108 -13.55 8.28 -15.54
CA LEU A 108 -13.15 8.34 -16.94
C LEU A 108 -14.35 8.13 -17.88
N ALA A 109 -15.27 7.23 -17.54
CA ALA A 109 -16.49 7.02 -18.31
C ALA A 109 -17.40 8.27 -18.31
N GLU A 110 -17.53 8.94 -17.17
CA GLU A 110 -18.29 10.21 -17.06
C GLU A 110 -17.67 11.29 -17.95
N ARG A 111 -16.34 11.43 -17.96
CA ARG A 111 -15.62 12.41 -18.81
C ARG A 111 -15.69 12.10 -20.30
N ALA A 112 -15.78 10.82 -20.66
CA ALA A 112 -15.87 10.36 -22.04
C ALA A 112 -17.31 10.21 -22.53
N GLU A 113 -18.30 10.63 -21.74
CA GLU A 113 -19.74 10.50 -22.03
C GLU A 113 -20.17 9.05 -22.36
N ILE A 114 -19.43 8.06 -21.82
CA ILE A 114 -19.71 6.64 -22.03
C ILE A 114 -20.94 6.25 -21.22
N PRO A 115 -21.89 5.50 -21.79
CA PRO A 115 -23.06 5.02 -21.04
C PRO A 115 -22.65 4.25 -19.78
N LYS A 116 -23.40 4.40 -18.68
CA LYS A 116 -23.06 3.81 -17.38
C LYS A 116 -22.94 2.28 -17.44
N THR A 117 -23.77 1.63 -18.24
CA THR A 117 -23.85 0.17 -18.37
C THR A 117 -22.51 -0.48 -18.82
N PRO A 118 -21.93 -0.11 -19.99
CA PRO A 118 -20.63 -0.64 -20.40
C PRO A 118 -19.49 -0.25 -19.43
N ALA A 119 -19.53 0.95 -18.84
CA ALA A 119 -18.53 1.37 -17.86
C ALA A 119 -18.53 0.48 -16.60
N GLU A 120 -19.72 0.09 -16.11
CA GLU A 120 -19.84 -0.83 -14.98
C GLU A 120 -19.34 -2.23 -15.30
N ILE A 121 -19.57 -2.72 -16.51
CA ILE A 121 -19.07 -4.02 -16.97
C ILE A 121 -17.54 -3.98 -16.99
N ILE A 122 -16.94 -2.96 -17.61
CA ILE A 122 -15.48 -2.78 -17.66
C ILE A 122 -14.90 -2.74 -16.24
N ARG A 123 -15.50 -1.95 -15.33
CA ARG A 123 -15.07 -1.87 -13.93
C ARG A 123 -15.09 -3.25 -13.26
N LYS A 124 -16.19 -4.01 -13.39
CA LYS A 124 -16.32 -5.34 -12.77
C LYS A 124 -15.29 -6.32 -13.33
N VAL A 125 -15.11 -6.35 -14.65
CA VAL A 125 -14.14 -7.21 -15.32
C VAL A 125 -12.72 -6.90 -14.84
N LEU A 126 -12.30 -5.63 -14.88
CA LEU A 126 -10.97 -5.22 -14.43
C LEU A 126 -10.71 -5.57 -12.95
N LYS A 127 -11.72 -5.41 -12.08
CA LYS A 127 -11.61 -5.77 -10.67
C LYS A 127 -11.39 -7.27 -10.48
N TRP A 128 -12.13 -8.11 -11.21
CA TRP A 128 -11.94 -9.56 -11.18
C TRP A 128 -10.58 -9.98 -11.75
N VAL A 129 -10.12 -9.34 -12.83
CA VAL A 129 -8.79 -9.59 -13.39
C VAL A 129 -7.70 -9.29 -12.35
N ILE A 130 -7.79 -8.16 -11.64
CA ILE A 130 -6.79 -7.81 -10.62
C ILE A 130 -6.83 -8.77 -9.43
N VAL A 131 -8.02 -9.19 -8.99
CA VAL A 131 -8.13 -10.20 -7.92
C VAL A 131 -7.52 -11.53 -8.37
N ALA A 132 -7.84 -11.99 -9.58
CA ALA A 132 -7.28 -13.21 -10.14
C ALA A 132 -5.76 -13.13 -10.30
N ALA A 133 -5.24 -11.99 -10.80
CA ALA A 133 -3.81 -11.74 -10.91
C ALA A 133 -3.13 -11.74 -9.53
N THR A 134 -3.73 -11.08 -8.53
CA THR A 134 -3.21 -11.06 -7.16
C THR A 134 -3.14 -12.47 -6.57
N LEU A 135 -4.17 -13.29 -6.77
CA LEU A 135 -4.18 -14.67 -6.30
C LEU A 135 -3.17 -15.53 -7.06
N LEU A 136 -3.05 -15.36 -8.37
CA LEU A 136 -2.10 -16.11 -9.21
C LEU A 136 -0.64 -15.83 -8.81
N VAL A 137 -0.33 -14.59 -8.43
CA VAL A 137 1.00 -14.20 -7.94
C VAL A 137 1.32 -14.83 -6.57
N LEU A 138 0.29 -15.21 -5.80
CA LEU A 138 0.45 -15.84 -4.49
C LEU A 138 0.54 -17.38 -4.53
N LEU A 139 0.23 -18.00 -5.67
CA LEU A 139 0.27 -19.45 -5.89
C LEU A 139 1.68 -19.90 -6.33
#